data_AF-A0AA40RTF3-F1
#
_entry.id   AF-A0AA40RTF3-F1
#
_cell.length_a   1.000
_cell.length_b   1.000
_cell.length_c   1.000
_cell.angle_alpha   90.00
_cell.angle_beta   90.00
_cell.angle_gamma   90.00
#
_symmetry.space_group_name_H-M   'P 1'
#
loop_
_entity.id
_entity.type
_entity.pdbx_description
1 polymer ?
#
loop_
_entity_poly.entity_id
_entity_poly.type
_entity_poly.pdbx_seq_one_letter_code
_entity_poly.pdbx_strand_id
1 'polypeptide(L)'
;MDRLFANLSPEELYEHLQSLDDDEKTIRVVGNTALLPSLGAVYKLLHTSREAVWDATRAERPYLPVAKTMSKAWCSPGTCLGRSASVRLMRAAQSAGLAGVLSEFLDLDYLWPPGNEWAGLLASDFFSQDVSKKFWIAFVKEAMHLNAIELHPDLGRLKRWKVYAHSSTVNRFGCPAMREALIARLAVLSSDKEAELDPMLNRAHVVDTLAVLMRLLAWCVADLTIGLWEQVERDGMAHDIPLQELIPAFDDVAQEWSSPMQSALDRLAKMAGWQQKQKAESPLVS
;
A
#
# COMPACT_ATOMS: atom_id res chain seq x y z
N MET A 1 -21.22 15.14 -0.57
CA MET A 1 -20.05 15.95 -0.15
C MET A 1 -19.05 16.22 -1.28
N ASP A 2 -19.13 15.52 -2.42
CA ASP A 2 -18.29 15.69 -3.64
C ASP A 2 -18.08 17.13 -4.14
N ARG A 3 -19.01 18.05 -3.81
CA ARG A 3 -18.98 19.45 -4.23
C ARG A 3 -18.24 20.39 -3.27
N LEU A 4 -17.95 19.98 -2.03
CA LEU A 4 -17.36 20.89 -1.03
C LEU A 4 -15.88 21.15 -1.30
N PHE A 5 -15.08 20.11 -1.50
CA PHE A 5 -13.64 20.26 -1.75
C PHE A 5 -13.32 20.89 -3.10
N ALA A 6 -14.22 20.78 -4.09
CA ALA A 6 -14.04 21.35 -5.42
C ALA A 6 -14.55 22.79 -5.55
N ASN A 7 -15.54 23.20 -4.75
CA ASN A 7 -16.21 24.50 -4.89
C ASN A 7 -15.82 25.53 -3.82
N LEU A 8 -15.17 25.11 -2.73
CA LEU A 8 -14.67 26.02 -1.70
C LEU A 8 -13.20 26.36 -1.96
N SER A 9 -12.83 27.61 -1.71
CA SER A 9 -11.42 27.99 -1.59
C SER A 9 -10.75 27.22 -0.43
N PRO A 10 -9.41 27.05 -0.44
CA PRO A 10 -8.69 26.43 0.66
C PRO A 10 -9.00 27.05 2.03
N GLU A 11 -9.19 28.36 2.07
CA GLU A 11 -9.55 29.12 3.26
C GLU A 11 -10.97 28.79 3.73
N GLU A 12 -11.96 28.82 2.83
CA GLU A 12 -13.35 28.46 3.16
C GLU A 12 -13.49 27.00 3.57
N LEU A 13 -12.73 26.09 2.94
CA LEU A 13 -12.69 24.69 3.30
C LEU A 13 -12.10 24.50 4.71
N TYR A 14 -11.04 25.24 5.04
CA TYR A 14 -10.48 25.23 6.39
C TYR A 14 -11.52 25.70 7.42
N GLU A 15 -12.15 26.86 7.19
CA GLU A 15 -13.19 27.36 8.11
C GLU A 15 -14.37 26.39 8.21
N HIS A 16 -14.80 25.80 7.09
CA HIS A 16 -15.85 24.79 7.07
C HIS A 16 -15.50 23.59 7.94
N LEU A 17 -14.29 23.03 7.78
CA LEU A 17 -13.81 21.90 8.59
C LEU A 17 -13.63 22.25 10.07
N GLN A 18 -13.32 23.50 10.41
CA GLN A 18 -13.30 23.97 11.80
C GLN A 18 -14.70 24.22 12.37
N SER A 19 -15.68 24.51 11.51
CA SER A 19 -17.08 24.78 11.89
C SER A 19 -17.96 23.54 11.93
N LEU A 20 -17.46 22.37 11.50
CA LEU A 20 -18.11 21.09 11.78
C LEU A 20 -18.10 20.95 13.30
N ASP A 21 -19.25 21.21 13.93
CA ASP A 21 -19.45 21.20 15.38
C ASP A 21 -18.81 19.96 16.02
N ASP A 22 -18.37 20.12 17.28
CA ASP A 22 -17.95 19.06 18.21
C ASP A 22 -19.09 18.05 18.54
N ASP A 23 -20.10 17.90 17.67
CA ASP A 23 -20.96 16.72 17.68
C ASP A 23 -20.05 15.54 17.34
N GLU A 24 -19.47 14.92 18.38
CA GLU A 24 -18.45 13.89 18.35
C GLU A 24 -18.87 12.72 17.44
N LYS A 25 -18.70 12.88 16.12
CA LYS A 25 -18.74 11.76 15.19
C LYS A 25 -17.56 10.90 15.57
N THR A 26 -17.83 9.86 16.36
CA THR A 26 -16.82 8.92 16.79
C THR A 26 -16.39 8.15 15.54
N ILE A 27 -15.22 8.48 15.00
CA ILE A 27 -14.65 7.80 13.83
C ILE A 27 -13.81 6.64 14.34
N ARG A 28 -14.17 5.41 13.94
CA ARG A 28 -13.41 4.22 14.30
C ARG A 28 -12.10 4.17 13.50
N VAL A 29 -10.96 4.20 14.18
CA VAL A 29 -9.65 4.01 13.53
C VAL A 29 -9.36 2.52 13.36
N VAL A 30 -9.10 2.10 12.13
CA VAL A 30 -8.85 0.71 11.73
C VAL A 30 -7.33 0.48 11.65
N GLY A 31 -6.82 -0.49 12.42
CA GLY A 31 -5.37 -0.72 12.58
C GLY A 31 -4.77 -1.93 11.83
N ASN A 32 -5.58 -2.72 11.12
CA ASN A 32 -5.06 -3.83 10.31
C ASN A 32 -4.46 -3.32 8.98
N THR A 33 -3.69 -4.19 8.31
CA THR A 33 -2.96 -3.84 7.08
C THR A 33 -3.13 -4.91 6.01
N ALA A 34 -4.32 -5.52 5.92
CA ALA A 34 -4.58 -6.56 4.91
C ALA A 34 -4.38 -5.98 3.51
N LEU A 35 -3.54 -6.64 2.72
CA LEU A 35 -3.15 -6.34 1.34
C LEU A 35 -2.30 -5.08 1.15
N LEU A 36 -2.46 -4.06 1.99
CA LEU A 36 -1.71 -2.80 1.90
C LEU A 36 -1.00 -2.46 3.21
N PRO A 37 0.34 -2.36 3.21
CA PRO A 37 1.07 -1.82 4.34
C PRO A 37 0.96 -0.29 4.34
N SER A 38 1.41 0.39 5.40
CA SER A 38 1.54 1.85 5.37
C SER A 38 2.60 2.29 4.35
N LEU A 39 2.44 3.48 3.75
CA LEU A 39 3.47 4.03 2.86
C LEU A 39 4.80 4.23 3.58
N GLY A 40 4.76 4.49 4.90
CA GLY A 40 5.98 4.57 5.71
C GLY A 40 6.75 3.26 5.75
N ALA A 41 6.07 2.10 5.76
CA ALA A 41 6.72 0.80 5.66
C ALA A 41 7.30 0.56 4.25
N VAL A 42 6.58 0.96 3.20
CA VAL A 42 7.08 0.88 1.81
C VAL A 42 8.33 1.73 1.62
N TYR A 43 8.33 2.98 2.10
CA TYR A 43 9.50 3.85 2.00
C TYR A 43 10.72 3.26 2.72
N LYS A 44 10.53 2.62 3.88
CA LYS A 44 11.62 1.89 4.54
C LYS A 44 12.17 0.75 3.68
N LEU A 45 11.31 -0.01 2.99
CA LEU A 45 11.74 -1.05 2.04
C LEU A 45 12.54 -0.46 0.87
N LEU A 46 12.20 0.75 0.44
CA LEU A 46 12.90 1.48 -0.61
C LEU A 46 14.13 2.26 -0.09
N HIS A 47 14.56 2.02 1.15
CA HIS A 47 15.67 2.75 1.80
C HIS A 47 15.50 4.28 1.77
N THR A 48 14.26 4.76 1.90
CA THR A 48 13.89 6.18 1.97
C THR A 48 12.99 6.48 3.17
N SER A 49 12.63 7.74 3.37
CA SER A 49 11.76 8.20 4.45
C SER A 49 10.63 9.10 3.95
N ARG A 50 9.59 9.26 4.77
CA ARG A 50 8.49 10.20 4.48
C ARG A 50 9.02 11.63 4.36
N GLU A 51 9.96 12.00 5.21
CA GLU A 51 10.63 13.29 5.21
C GLU A 51 11.38 13.54 3.90
N ALA A 52 12.16 12.57 3.42
CA ALA A 52 12.91 12.70 2.18
C ALA A 52 12.00 12.86 0.96
N VAL A 53 10.93 12.05 0.88
CA VAL A 53 9.91 12.16 -0.18
C VAL A 53 9.20 13.51 -0.12
N TRP A 54 8.89 13.98 1.08
CA TRP A 54 8.22 15.26 1.27
C TRP A 54 9.11 16.45 0.90
N ASP A 55 10.40 16.41 1.27
CA ASP A 55 11.35 17.46 0.91
C ASP A 55 11.58 17.51 -0.61
N ALA A 56 11.59 16.37 -1.29
CA ALA A 56 11.60 16.31 -2.76
C ALA A 56 10.34 16.96 -3.36
N THR A 57 9.16 16.62 -2.83
CA THR A 57 7.89 17.24 -3.27
C THR A 57 7.90 18.76 -3.06
N ARG A 58 8.49 19.23 -1.95
CA ARG A 58 8.61 20.64 -1.64
C ARG A 58 9.61 21.37 -2.54
N ALA A 59 10.62 20.70 -3.09
CA ALA A 59 11.52 21.30 -4.07
C ALA A 59 10.74 21.79 -5.31
N GLU A 60 9.72 21.04 -5.72
CA GLU A 60 8.80 21.42 -6.81
C GLU A 60 7.68 22.36 -6.34
N ARG A 61 7.29 22.26 -5.06
CA ARG A 61 6.20 23.05 -4.46
C ARG A 61 6.68 23.77 -3.18
N PRO A 62 7.47 24.86 -3.30
CA PRO A 62 8.15 25.48 -2.15
C PRO A 62 7.22 26.06 -1.08
N TYR A 63 5.96 26.33 -1.44
CA TYR A 63 4.94 26.86 -0.54
C TYR A 63 4.46 25.83 0.50
N LEU A 64 4.68 24.53 0.27
CA LEU A 64 4.30 23.47 1.21
C LEU A 64 4.97 23.63 2.59
N PRO A 65 4.37 23.11 3.67
CA PRO A 65 5.03 23.06 4.98
C PRO A 65 6.36 22.28 4.95
N VAL A 66 7.27 22.55 5.89
CA VAL A 66 8.54 21.77 6.00
C VAL A 66 8.26 20.38 6.55
N ALA A 67 9.12 19.40 6.26
CA ALA A 67 8.98 18.04 6.79
C ALA A 67 8.85 18.02 8.33
N LYS A 68 9.57 18.89 9.05
CA LYS A 68 9.44 19.03 10.51
C LYS A 68 8.03 19.41 10.97
N THR A 69 7.31 20.22 10.20
CA THR A 69 5.92 20.60 10.48
C THR A 69 4.99 19.41 10.21
N MET A 70 5.24 18.68 9.13
CA MET A 70 4.44 17.52 8.74
C MET A 70 4.64 16.30 9.66
N SER A 71 5.85 16.10 10.17
CA SER A 71 6.19 14.98 11.07
C SER A 71 5.28 14.92 12.30
N LYS A 72 4.87 16.09 12.83
CA LYS A 72 3.89 16.16 13.92
C LYS A 72 2.53 15.57 13.54
N ALA A 73 2.05 15.86 12.33
CA ALA A 73 0.78 15.34 11.83
C ALA A 73 0.86 13.85 11.47
N TRP A 74 2.00 13.38 10.94
CA TRP A 74 2.17 11.96 10.58
C TRP A 74 2.28 11.03 11.79
N CYS A 75 2.87 11.50 12.88
CA CYS A 75 3.18 10.69 14.05
C CYS A 75 2.10 10.74 15.13
N SER A 76 1.11 11.64 15.03
CA SER A 76 0.13 11.88 16.09
C SER A 76 -1.27 12.12 15.51
N PRO A 77 -2.10 11.06 15.44
CA PRO A 77 -3.51 11.19 15.06
C PRO A 77 -4.21 12.25 15.93
N GLY A 78 -4.96 13.16 15.30
CA GLY A 78 -5.66 14.26 15.99
C GLY A 78 -4.84 15.54 16.19
N THR A 79 -3.54 15.56 15.84
CA THR A 79 -2.78 16.81 15.84
C THR A 79 -3.12 17.64 14.61
N CYS A 80 -3.92 18.69 14.81
CA CYS A 80 -4.20 19.67 13.77
C CYS A 80 -2.96 20.51 13.46
N LEU A 81 -2.67 20.68 12.17
CA LEU A 81 -1.70 21.67 11.73
C LEU A 81 -2.29 23.07 11.91
N GLY A 82 -1.42 24.06 12.16
CA GLY A 82 -1.86 25.45 12.22
C GLY A 82 -2.46 25.91 10.90
N ARG A 83 -3.45 26.82 10.96
CA ARG A 83 -4.23 27.34 9.82
C ARG A 83 -3.43 27.51 8.52
N SER A 84 -2.31 28.23 8.57
CA SER A 84 -1.46 28.48 7.39
C SER A 84 -0.94 27.20 6.74
N ALA A 85 -0.50 26.22 7.54
CA ALA A 85 -0.03 24.94 7.03
C ALA A 85 -1.18 24.11 6.45
N SER A 86 -2.33 24.07 7.12
CA SER A 86 -3.54 23.39 6.65
C SER A 86 -4.04 23.95 5.32
N VAL A 87 -4.16 25.26 5.20
CA VAL A 87 -4.57 25.95 3.96
C VAL A 87 -3.60 25.66 2.81
N ARG A 88 -2.28 25.66 3.05
CA ARG A 88 -1.27 25.30 2.04
C ARG A 88 -1.42 23.87 1.55
N LEU A 89 -1.72 22.93 2.45
CA LEU A 89 -1.97 21.53 2.09
C LEU A 89 -3.26 21.36 1.31
N MET A 90 -4.35 22.00 1.75
CA MET A 90 -5.63 21.99 1.03
C MET A 90 -5.48 22.54 -0.38
N ARG A 91 -4.77 23.67 -0.54
CA ARG A 91 -4.44 24.24 -1.85
C ARG A 91 -3.66 23.25 -2.72
N ALA A 92 -2.63 22.59 -2.16
CA ALA A 92 -1.87 21.59 -2.89
C ALA A 92 -2.74 20.40 -3.31
N ALA A 93 -3.59 19.90 -2.40
CA ALA A 93 -4.49 18.79 -2.66
C ALA A 93 -5.53 19.11 -3.74
N GLN A 94 -6.12 20.31 -3.71
CA GLN A 94 -7.03 20.80 -4.74
C GLN A 94 -6.33 20.94 -6.09
N SER A 95 -5.12 21.54 -6.12
CA SER A 95 -4.34 21.69 -7.35
C SER A 95 -3.94 20.35 -7.98
N ALA A 96 -3.77 19.32 -7.15
CA ALA A 96 -3.45 17.96 -7.59
C ALA A 96 -4.70 17.09 -7.86
N GLY A 97 -5.91 17.66 -7.84
CA GLY A 97 -7.15 16.92 -8.11
C GLY A 97 -7.53 15.88 -7.06
N LEU A 98 -6.90 15.90 -5.87
CA LEU A 98 -7.14 14.91 -4.81
C LEU A 98 -8.49 15.10 -4.12
N ALA A 99 -9.10 16.28 -4.29
CA ALA A 99 -10.37 16.68 -3.69
C ALA A 99 -11.49 15.63 -3.84
N GLY A 100 -11.71 15.13 -5.05
CA GLY A 100 -12.78 14.15 -5.31
C GLY A 100 -12.57 12.85 -4.54
N VAL A 101 -11.37 12.28 -4.67
CA VAL A 101 -11.01 11.01 -4.02
C VAL A 101 -11.06 11.13 -2.49
N LEU A 102 -10.56 12.23 -1.93
CA LEU A 102 -10.56 12.44 -0.49
C LEU A 102 -11.98 12.69 0.06
N SER A 103 -12.85 13.32 -0.71
CA SER A 103 -14.23 13.60 -0.28
C SER A 103 -15.06 12.33 -0.07
N GLU A 104 -14.81 11.29 -0.86
CA GLU A 104 -15.49 9.99 -0.72
C GLU A 104 -15.22 9.33 0.64
N PHE A 105 -14.09 9.64 1.28
CA PHE A 105 -13.74 9.06 2.58
C PHE A 105 -14.36 9.81 3.78
N LEU A 106 -14.87 11.03 3.58
CA LEU A 106 -15.42 11.84 4.68
C LEU A 106 -16.80 11.35 5.13
N ASP A 107 -17.54 10.71 4.23
CA ASP A 107 -18.87 10.18 4.52
C ASP A 107 -18.80 8.87 5.33
N LEU A 108 -17.60 8.27 5.49
CA LEU A 108 -17.39 7.06 6.26
C LEU A 108 -17.40 7.31 7.78
N ASP A 109 -17.81 6.30 8.54
CA ASP A 109 -17.79 6.25 10.01
C ASP A 109 -16.50 5.61 10.56
N TYR A 110 -15.56 5.31 9.69
CA TYR A 110 -14.26 4.75 10.03
C TYR A 110 -13.13 5.40 9.24
N LEU A 111 -11.92 5.30 9.80
CA LEU A 111 -10.67 5.74 9.20
C LEU A 111 -9.73 4.54 9.05
N TRP A 112 -9.27 4.25 7.85
CA TRP A 112 -8.18 3.29 7.62
C TRP A 112 -6.95 4.02 7.08
N PRO A 113 -5.98 4.37 7.94
CA PRO A 113 -4.85 5.24 7.55
C PRO A 113 -4.05 4.74 6.34
N PRO A 114 -3.71 3.43 6.20
CA PRO A 114 -3.06 2.94 5.00
C PRO A 114 -3.88 3.21 3.74
N GLY A 115 -5.19 2.98 3.77
CA GLY A 115 -6.08 3.24 2.63
C GLY A 115 -6.04 4.71 2.21
N ASN A 116 -6.08 5.65 3.16
CA ASN A 116 -6.03 7.07 2.85
C ASN A 116 -4.67 7.50 2.29
N GLU A 117 -3.58 6.98 2.84
CA GLU A 117 -2.22 7.21 2.34
C GLU A 117 -2.09 6.75 0.88
N TRP A 118 -2.52 5.51 0.59
CA TRP A 118 -2.47 4.94 -0.76
C TRP A 118 -3.39 5.67 -1.73
N ALA A 119 -4.62 5.97 -1.33
CA ALA A 119 -5.55 6.72 -2.18
C ALA A 119 -5.00 8.10 -2.55
N GLY A 120 -4.39 8.81 -1.59
CA GLY A 120 -3.74 10.10 -1.84
C GLY A 120 -2.56 10.00 -2.81
N LEU A 121 -1.70 8.98 -2.66
CA LEU A 121 -0.59 8.73 -3.60
C LEU A 121 -1.12 8.41 -5.00
N LEU A 122 -2.09 7.51 -5.11
CA LEU A 122 -2.63 7.03 -6.39
C LEU A 122 -3.47 8.08 -7.13
N ALA A 123 -4.08 9.00 -6.40
CA ALA A 123 -4.80 10.14 -6.99
C ALA A 123 -3.86 11.26 -7.44
N SER A 124 -2.59 11.25 -7.01
CA SER A 124 -1.56 12.20 -7.46
C SER A 124 -1.03 11.84 -8.87
N ASP A 125 0.07 12.45 -9.26
CA ASP A 125 0.77 12.18 -10.53
C ASP A 125 1.65 10.93 -10.49
N PHE A 126 1.45 10.06 -9.49
CA PHE A 126 2.15 8.77 -9.38
C PHE A 126 1.94 7.88 -10.61
N PHE A 127 0.72 7.88 -11.17
CA PHE A 127 0.44 7.33 -12.48
C PHE A 127 0.14 8.46 -13.45
N SER A 128 0.56 8.32 -14.70
CA SER A 128 0.22 9.24 -15.78
C SER A 128 -1.13 8.89 -16.41
N GLN A 129 -1.46 7.59 -16.50
CA GLN A 129 -2.68 7.14 -17.15
C GLN A 129 -3.86 7.07 -16.18
N ASP A 130 -4.98 7.68 -16.56
CA ASP A 130 -6.22 7.69 -15.76
C ASP A 130 -6.76 6.28 -15.48
N VAL A 131 -6.56 5.33 -16.39
CA VAL A 131 -6.98 3.94 -16.21
C VAL A 131 -6.26 3.29 -15.03
N SER A 132 -4.96 3.56 -14.87
CA SER A 132 -4.12 3.11 -13.75
C SER A 132 -4.60 3.70 -12.44
N LYS A 133 -4.85 5.01 -12.41
CA LYS A 133 -5.38 5.71 -11.23
C LYS A 133 -6.72 5.10 -10.79
N LYS A 134 -7.70 5.01 -11.70
CA LYS A 134 -9.05 4.52 -11.41
C LYS A 134 -9.03 3.08 -10.93
N PHE A 135 -8.25 2.21 -11.57
CA PHE A 135 -8.13 0.81 -11.18
C PHE A 135 -7.61 0.64 -9.76
N TRP A 136 -6.50 1.30 -9.42
CA TRP A 136 -5.88 1.14 -8.11
C TRP A 136 -6.64 1.87 -7.00
N ILE A 137 -7.29 3.00 -7.29
CA ILE A 137 -8.20 3.67 -6.33
C ILE A 137 -9.41 2.76 -6.03
N ALA A 138 -9.98 2.09 -7.03
CA ALA A 138 -11.07 1.14 -6.81
C ALA A 138 -10.61 -0.04 -5.92
N PHE A 139 -9.40 -0.57 -6.17
CA PHE A 139 -8.80 -1.57 -5.28
C PHE A 139 -8.64 -1.07 -3.84
N VAL A 140 -8.16 0.16 -3.63
CA VAL A 140 -8.02 0.72 -2.27
C VAL A 140 -9.37 0.79 -1.56
N LYS A 141 -10.45 1.14 -2.26
CA LYS A 141 -11.81 1.14 -1.71
C LYS A 141 -12.28 -0.27 -1.33
N GLU A 142 -12.04 -1.27 -2.18
CA GLU A 142 -12.32 -2.68 -1.89
C GLU A 142 -11.53 -3.18 -0.67
N ALA A 143 -10.22 -2.87 -0.61
CA ALA A 143 -9.36 -3.23 0.51
C ALA A 143 -9.79 -2.51 1.81
N MET A 144 -10.22 -1.26 1.71
CA MET A 144 -10.72 -0.49 2.84
C MET A 144 -12.01 -1.10 3.40
N HIS A 145 -12.95 -1.49 2.55
CA HIS A 145 -14.16 -2.20 2.97
C HIS A 145 -13.83 -3.51 3.69
N LEU A 146 -12.93 -4.32 3.11
CA LEU A 146 -12.44 -5.56 3.72
C LEU A 146 -11.86 -5.29 5.12
N ASN A 147 -10.94 -4.33 5.24
CA ASN A 147 -10.22 -4.06 6.48
C ASN A 147 -11.13 -3.46 7.57
N ALA A 148 -12.04 -2.55 7.20
CA ALA A 148 -12.88 -1.84 8.14
C ALA A 148 -14.14 -2.60 8.55
N ILE A 149 -14.77 -3.31 7.61
CA ILE A 149 -16.08 -3.92 7.80
C ILE A 149 -15.95 -5.44 7.98
N GLU A 150 -15.39 -6.12 6.99
CA GLU A 150 -15.36 -7.59 6.96
C GLU A 150 -14.37 -8.18 7.98
N LEU A 151 -13.28 -7.48 8.28
CA LEU A 151 -12.25 -7.90 9.24
C LEU A 151 -12.38 -7.19 10.59
N HIS A 152 -13.60 -6.80 10.96
CA HIS A 152 -13.88 -6.07 12.19
C HIS A 152 -13.24 -6.73 13.42
N PRO A 153 -12.62 -5.98 14.35
CA PRO A 153 -11.95 -6.54 15.53
C PRO A 153 -12.84 -7.42 16.42
N ASP A 154 -14.15 -7.15 16.46
CA ASP A 154 -15.13 -7.96 17.21
C ASP A 154 -15.27 -9.39 16.66
N LEU A 155 -14.84 -9.61 15.43
CA LEU A 155 -14.68 -10.95 14.90
C LEU A 155 -13.41 -11.57 15.51
N GLY A 156 -13.59 -12.72 16.16
CA GLY A 156 -12.50 -13.56 16.62
C GLY A 156 -11.42 -13.76 15.53
N ARG A 157 -10.16 -13.87 15.95
CA ARG A 157 -8.99 -13.93 15.05
C ARG A 157 -9.12 -15.01 13.98
N LEU A 158 -9.58 -16.20 14.34
CA LEU A 158 -9.80 -17.32 13.41
C LEU A 158 -10.90 -17.00 12.40
N LYS A 159 -11.99 -16.36 12.85
CA LYS A 159 -13.09 -15.96 11.95
C LYS A 159 -12.64 -14.90 10.95
N ARG A 160 -11.86 -13.90 11.39
CA ARG A 160 -11.27 -12.89 10.48
C ARG A 160 -10.40 -13.53 9.42
N TRP A 161 -9.59 -14.52 9.78
CA TRP A 161 -8.80 -15.24 8.80
C TRP A 161 -9.62 -16.05 7.80
N LYS A 162 -10.72 -16.66 8.24
CA LYS A 162 -11.67 -17.33 7.34
C LYS A 162 -12.29 -16.33 6.36
N VAL A 163 -12.70 -15.15 6.83
CA VAL A 163 -13.20 -14.08 5.96
C VAL A 163 -12.13 -13.62 4.98
N TYR A 164 -10.92 -13.32 5.45
CA TYR A 164 -9.78 -12.94 4.62
C TYR A 164 -9.46 -13.97 3.53
N ALA A 165 -9.43 -15.26 3.88
CA ALA A 165 -9.10 -16.33 2.94
C ALA A 165 -10.13 -16.49 1.81
N HIS A 166 -11.40 -16.15 2.05
CA HIS A 166 -12.49 -16.27 1.08
C HIS A 166 -12.91 -14.94 0.45
N SER A 167 -12.29 -13.82 0.84
CA SER A 167 -12.57 -12.51 0.27
C SER A 167 -12.19 -12.47 -1.21
N SER A 168 -13.09 -11.92 -2.04
CA SER A 168 -12.86 -11.70 -3.48
C SER A 168 -11.66 -10.80 -3.74
N THR A 169 -11.47 -9.75 -2.91
CA THR A 169 -10.34 -8.82 -3.01
C THR A 169 -9.01 -9.55 -2.79
N VAL A 170 -8.93 -10.39 -1.76
CA VAL A 170 -7.71 -11.16 -1.48
C VAL A 170 -7.48 -12.22 -2.56
N ASN A 171 -8.52 -12.88 -3.06
CA ASN A 171 -8.41 -13.84 -4.15
C ASN A 171 -7.88 -13.19 -5.44
N ARG A 172 -8.33 -11.98 -5.76
CA ARG A 172 -7.94 -11.25 -6.97
C ARG A 172 -6.53 -10.68 -6.88
N PHE A 173 -6.17 -10.06 -5.76
CA PHE A 173 -4.96 -9.26 -5.64
C PHE A 173 -3.84 -9.91 -4.83
N GLY A 174 -4.16 -10.89 -3.97
CA GLY A 174 -3.17 -11.63 -3.19
C GLY A 174 -2.34 -12.59 -4.03
N CYS A 175 -1.65 -13.50 -3.36
CA CYS A 175 -0.84 -14.55 -3.95
C CYS A 175 -1.70 -15.82 -4.17
N PRO A 176 -1.93 -16.22 -5.43
CA PRO A 176 -2.73 -17.42 -5.72
C PRO A 176 -2.08 -18.70 -5.16
N ALA A 177 -0.75 -18.81 -5.22
CA ALA A 177 -0.01 -19.99 -4.76
C ALA A 177 -0.17 -20.27 -3.25
N MET A 178 -0.49 -19.25 -2.46
CA MET A 178 -0.69 -19.41 -1.01
C MET A 178 -2.14 -19.75 -0.63
N ARG A 179 -3.08 -19.69 -1.58
CA ARG A 179 -4.52 -19.77 -1.30
C ARG A 179 -4.93 -21.12 -0.72
N GLU A 180 -4.58 -22.20 -1.40
CA GLU A 180 -4.94 -23.56 -0.99
C GLU A 180 -4.33 -23.90 0.37
N ALA A 181 -3.05 -23.57 0.55
CA ALA A 181 -2.34 -23.82 1.80
C ALA A 181 -2.93 -23.02 2.98
N LEU A 182 -3.36 -21.77 2.75
CA LEU A 182 -4.06 -20.96 3.73
C LEU A 182 -5.40 -21.59 4.13
N ILE A 183 -6.22 -21.99 3.15
CA ILE A 183 -7.53 -22.60 3.39
C ILE A 183 -7.38 -23.92 4.15
N ALA A 184 -6.46 -24.79 3.71
CA ALA A 184 -6.18 -26.06 4.37
C ALA A 184 -5.72 -25.85 5.83
N ARG A 185 -4.87 -24.84 6.08
CA ARG A 185 -4.44 -24.52 7.44
C ARG A 185 -5.59 -24.02 8.31
N LEU A 186 -6.49 -23.20 7.77
CA LEU A 186 -7.65 -22.69 8.51
C LEU A 186 -8.68 -23.76 8.85
N ALA A 187 -8.73 -24.87 8.11
CA ALA A 187 -9.62 -25.98 8.38
C ALA A 187 -9.23 -26.77 9.64
N VAL A 188 -7.95 -26.78 10.01
CA VAL A 188 -7.43 -27.52 11.17
C VAL A 188 -7.29 -26.68 12.44
N LEU A 189 -7.38 -25.36 12.33
CA LEU A 189 -7.34 -24.46 13.49
C LEU A 189 -8.69 -24.43 14.20
N SER A 190 -8.65 -24.57 15.53
CA SER A 190 -9.84 -24.74 16.37
C SER A 190 -10.16 -23.52 17.23
N SER A 191 -9.19 -22.61 17.44
CA SER A 191 -9.36 -21.44 18.31
C SER A 191 -8.65 -20.18 17.82
N ASP A 192 -9.07 -19.03 18.36
CA ASP A 192 -8.44 -17.75 18.09
C ASP A 192 -6.98 -17.69 18.56
N LYS A 193 -6.68 -18.34 19.69
CA LYS A 193 -5.32 -18.41 20.26
C LYS A 193 -4.37 -19.17 19.32
N GLU A 194 -4.83 -20.26 18.74
CA GLU A 194 -4.05 -20.99 17.73
C GLU A 194 -3.82 -20.13 16.49
N ALA A 195 -4.86 -19.43 16.01
CA ALA A 195 -4.74 -18.54 14.85
C ALA A 195 -3.85 -17.31 15.09
N GLU A 196 -3.72 -16.85 16.33
CA GLU A 196 -2.81 -15.74 16.68
C GLU A 196 -1.34 -16.15 16.59
N LEU A 197 -1.02 -17.37 17.03
CA LEU A 197 0.34 -17.88 17.09
C LEU A 197 0.77 -18.62 15.81
N ASP A 198 -0.14 -18.79 14.84
CA ASP A 198 0.12 -19.56 13.64
C ASP A 198 1.07 -18.83 12.66
N PRO A 199 2.28 -19.36 12.41
CA PRO A 199 3.25 -18.70 11.53
C PRO A 199 2.87 -18.78 10.06
N MET A 200 2.05 -19.75 9.65
CA MET A 200 1.58 -19.85 8.26
C MET A 200 0.67 -18.65 7.95
N LEU A 201 -0.27 -18.33 8.83
CA LEU A 201 -1.18 -17.20 8.62
C LEU A 201 -0.40 -15.89 8.41
N ASN A 202 0.63 -15.63 9.22
CA ASN A 202 1.51 -14.47 9.03
C ASN A 202 2.27 -14.51 7.69
N ARG A 203 2.76 -15.69 7.26
CA ARG A 203 3.40 -15.83 5.94
C ARG A 203 2.42 -15.55 4.80
N ALA A 204 1.20 -16.07 4.88
CA ALA A 204 0.17 -15.83 3.87
C ALA A 204 -0.10 -14.32 3.71
N HIS A 205 -0.24 -13.59 4.83
CA HIS A 205 -0.38 -12.13 4.80
C HIS A 205 0.78 -11.42 4.11
N VAL A 206 2.03 -11.79 4.45
CA VAL A 206 3.22 -11.15 3.90
C VAL A 206 3.32 -11.41 2.40
N VAL A 207 3.08 -12.65 1.96
CA VAL A 207 3.17 -13.01 0.54
C VAL A 207 2.02 -12.38 -0.25
N ASP A 208 0.80 -12.32 0.29
CA ASP A 208 -0.32 -11.59 -0.33
C ASP A 208 0.00 -10.10 -0.49
N THR A 209 0.56 -9.48 0.55
CA THR A 209 0.98 -8.07 0.52
C THR A 209 2.09 -7.83 -0.51
N LEU A 210 3.11 -8.68 -0.55
CA LEU A 210 4.16 -8.62 -1.56
C LEU A 210 3.58 -8.75 -2.98
N ALA A 211 2.62 -9.66 -3.17
CA ALA A 211 1.99 -9.87 -4.47
C ALA A 211 1.20 -8.64 -4.95
N VAL A 212 0.59 -7.87 -4.03
CA VAL A 212 -0.05 -6.58 -4.33
C VAL A 212 1.00 -5.55 -4.76
N LEU A 213 2.09 -5.41 -4.00
CA LEU A 213 3.17 -4.47 -4.32
C LEU A 213 3.85 -4.78 -5.66
N MET A 214 4.08 -6.06 -5.97
CA MET A 214 4.64 -6.48 -7.25
C MET A 214 3.71 -6.15 -8.42
N ARG A 215 2.40 -6.32 -8.24
CA ARG A 215 1.41 -5.91 -9.25
C ARG A 215 1.40 -4.40 -9.44
N LEU A 216 1.49 -3.63 -8.35
CA LEU A 216 1.58 -2.18 -8.41
C LEU A 216 2.84 -1.75 -9.19
N LEU A 217 4.00 -2.34 -8.86
CA LEU A 217 5.25 -2.07 -9.56
C LEU A 217 5.15 -2.38 -11.06
N ALA A 218 4.54 -3.52 -11.43
CA ALA A 218 4.35 -3.88 -12.82
C ALA A 218 3.48 -2.84 -13.57
N TRP A 219 2.43 -2.32 -12.92
CA TRP A 219 1.63 -1.22 -13.47
C TRP A 219 2.44 0.08 -13.59
N CYS A 220 3.28 0.41 -12.60
CA CYS A 220 4.16 1.59 -12.68
C CYS A 220 5.09 1.51 -13.87
N VAL A 221 5.71 0.35 -14.09
CA VAL A 221 6.59 0.13 -15.23
C VAL A 221 5.83 0.28 -16.54
N ALA A 222 4.66 -0.35 -16.67
CA ALA A 222 3.83 -0.22 -17.87
C ALA A 222 3.40 1.23 -18.15
N ASP A 223 2.96 1.95 -17.11
CA ASP A 223 2.51 3.34 -17.19
C ASP A 223 3.66 4.28 -17.63
N LEU A 224 4.85 4.10 -17.05
CA LEU A 224 6.07 4.83 -17.44
C LEU A 224 6.52 4.51 -18.86
N THR A 225 6.51 3.23 -19.26
CA THR A 225 6.88 2.83 -20.63
C THR A 225 5.96 3.47 -21.67
N ILE A 226 4.65 3.54 -21.39
CA ILE A 226 3.69 4.24 -22.26
C ILE A 226 3.97 5.74 -22.27
N GLY A 227 4.19 6.35 -21.11
CA GLY A 227 4.49 7.79 -21.00
C GLY A 227 5.78 8.21 -21.72
N LEU A 228 6.74 7.30 -21.84
CA LEU A 228 8.05 7.52 -22.47
C LEU A 228 8.18 6.82 -23.83
N TRP A 229 7.08 6.35 -24.43
CA TRP A 229 7.13 5.48 -25.62
C TRP A 229 7.94 6.07 -26.78
N GLU A 230 7.75 7.36 -27.08
CA GLU A 230 8.52 8.03 -28.14
C GLU A 230 10.02 8.06 -27.87
N GLN A 231 10.44 8.06 -26.61
CA GLN A 231 11.85 7.95 -26.24
C GLN A 231 12.33 6.49 -26.35
N VAL A 232 11.53 5.54 -25.88
CA VAL A 232 11.81 4.10 -25.99
C VAL A 232 12.02 3.69 -27.46
N GLU A 233 11.18 4.17 -28.37
CA GLU A 233 11.33 3.93 -29.81
C GLU A 233 12.60 4.57 -30.38
N ARG A 234 12.86 5.84 -30.06
CA ARG A 234 14.06 6.56 -30.52
C ARG A 234 15.35 5.90 -30.06
N ASP A 235 15.36 5.36 -28.84
CA ASP A 235 16.52 4.71 -28.25
C ASP A 235 16.64 3.23 -28.71
N GLY A 236 15.74 2.75 -29.58
CA GLY A 236 15.78 1.39 -30.13
C GLY A 236 15.39 0.30 -29.13
N MET A 237 14.77 0.67 -28.01
CA MET A 237 14.42 -0.21 -26.89
C MET A 237 12.99 -0.80 -26.99
N ALA A 238 12.33 -0.65 -28.14
CA ALA A 238 10.93 -1.09 -28.33
C ALA A 238 10.73 -2.61 -28.16
N HIS A 239 11.81 -3.41 -28.25
CA HIS A 239 11.78 -4.86 -28.06
C HIS A 239 12.32 -5.30 -26.70
N ASP A 240 12.83 -4.38 -25.88
CA ASP A 240 13.30 -4.70 -24.54
C ASP A 240 12.09 -4.85 -23.62
N ILE A 241 12.02 -5.96 -22.89
CA ILE A 241 10.97 -6.19 -21.89
C ILE A 241 11.52 -5.69 -20.55
N PRO A 242 11.00 -4.57 -20.00
CA PRO A 242 11.48 -4.08 -18.72
C PRO A 242 11.27 -5.13 -17.62
N LEU A 243 12.27 -5.29 -16.76
CA LEU A 243 12.26 -6.26 -15.66
C LEU A 243 12.07 -7.72 -16.12
N GLN A 244 12.46 -8.08 -17.35
CA GLN A 244 12.44 -9.47 -17.82
C GLN A 244 13.17 -10.43 -16.87
N GLU A 245 14.24 -9.96 -16.21
CA GLU A 245 14.99 -10.72 -15.21
C GLU A 245 14.12 -11.18 -14.03
N LEU A 246 12.99 -10.54 -13.75
CA LEU A 246 12.05 -10.93 -12.68
C LEU A 246 11.07 -12.03 -13.12
N ILE A 247 11.05 -12.38 -14.41
CA ILE A 247 10.18 -13.42 -14.96
C ILE A 247 10.89 -14.77 -14.84
N PRO A 248 10.27 -15.78 -14.18
CA PRO A 248 10.81 -17.14 -14.16
C PRO A 248 11.04 -17.65 -15.59
N ALA A 249 12.22 -18.20 -15.82
CA ALA A 249 12.63 -18.81 -17.08
C ALA A 249 13.06 -20.24 -16.81
N PHE A 250 12.68 -21.17 -17.69
CA PHE A 250 13.13 -22.54 -17.58
C PHE A 250 14.60 -22.64 -18.02
N ASP A 251 15.46 -23.16 -17.15
CA ASP A 251 16.85 -23.46 -17.47
C ASP A 251 16.94 -24.89 -17.99
N ASP A 252 17.15 -25.05 -19.30
CA ASP A 252 17.25 -26.35 -19.96
C ASP A 252 18.47 -27.17 -19.49
N VAL A 253 19.52 -26.53 -18.97
CA VAL A 253 20.71 -27.23 -18.46
C VAL A 253 20.45 -27.77 -17.06
N ALA A 254 19.86 -26.94 -16.18
CA ALA A 254 19.52 -27.33 -14.82
C ALA A 254 18.23 -28.17 -14.73
N GLN A 255 17.40 -28.18 -15.79
CA GLN A 255 16.06 -28.77 -15.81
C GLN A 255 15.13 -28.21 -14.72
N GLU A 256 15.32 -26.95 -14.37
CA GLU A 256 14.61 -26.26 -13.30
C GLU A 256 14.12 -24.89 -13.75
N TRP A 257 13.03 -24.42 -13.15
CA TRP A 257 12.60 -23.04 -13.31
C TRP A 257 13.49 -22.13 -12.48
N SER A 258 13.98 -21.04 -13.07
CA SER A 258 14.63 -19.99 -12.32
C SER A 258 13.66 -19.41 -11.29
N SER A 259 14.21 -18.98 -10.15
CA SER A 259 13.45 -18.33 -9.09
C SER A 259 13.98 -16.90 -8.87
N PRO A 260 13.73 -15.97 -9.82
CA PRO A 260 14.25 -14.61 -9.70
C PRO A 260 13.80 -13.91 -8.44
N MET A 261 12.57 -14.20 -7.99
CA MET A 261 12.03 -13.68 -6.75
C MET A 261 12.83 -14.14 -5.54
N GLN A 262 13.28 -15.40 -5.50
CA GLN A 262 14.15 -15.88 -4.43
C GLN A 262 15.50 -15.17 -4.47
N SER A 263 16.14 -15.05 -5.64
CA SER A 263 17.41 -14.33 -5.77
C SER A 263 17.30 -12.86 -5.36
N ALA A 264 16.20 -12.18 -5.73
CA ALA A 264 15.91 -10.81 -5.34
C ALA A 264 15.67 -10.70 -3.83
N LEU A 265 14.86 -11.59 -3.24
CA LEU A 265 14.61 -11.63 -1.81
C LEU A 265 15.87 -11.95 -1.01
N ASP A 266 16.72 -12.86 -1.47
CA ASP A 266 18.00 -13.19 -0.84
C ASP A 266 18.95 -11.98 -0.87
N ARG A 267 18.97 -11.23 -1.98
CA ARG A 267 19.75 -9.99 -2.09
C ARG A 267 19.22 -8.92 -1.14
N LEU A 268 17.90 -8.70 -1.11
CA LEU A 268 17.26 -7.75 -0.19
C LEU A 268 17.48 -8.14 1.28
N ALA A 269 17.36 -9.41 1.61
CA ALA A 269 17.61 -9.91 2.96
C ALA A 269 19.06 -9.67 3.37
N LYS A 270 20.04 -9.97 2.50
CA LYS A 270 21.46 -9.66 2.74
C LYS A 270 21.69 -8.17 2.96
N MET A 271 21.08 -7.31 2.12
CA MET A 271 21.16 -5.85 2.27
C MET A 271 20.53 -5.35 3.58
N ALA A 272 19.47 -6.00 4.04
CA ALA A 272 18.82 -5.73 5.33
C ALA A 272 19.59 -6.29 6.53
N GLY A 273 20.79 -6.85 6.34
CA GLY A 273 21.61 -7.41 7.40
C GLY A 273 21.23 -8.82 7.84
N TRP A 274 20.39 -9.52 7.07
CA TRP A 274 20.10 -10.93 7.32
C TRP A 274 21.33 -11.77 7.01
N GLN A 275 21.97 -12.28 8.07
CA GLN A 275 22.98 -13.32 7.96
C GLN A 275 22.25 -14.66 8.00
N GLN A 276 22.23 -15.34 6.84
CA GLN A 276 21.71 -16.69 6.71
C GLN A 276 22.35 -17.56 7.81
N LYS A 277 21.58 -17.97 8.83
CA LYS A 277 22.03 -19.03 9.73
C LYS A 277 22.22 -20.24 8.83
N GLN A 278 23.49 -20.62 8.59
CA GLN A 278 23.84 -21.86 7.92
C GLN A 278 23.01 -22.97 8.58
N LYS A 279 22.18 -23.66 7.79
CA LYS A 279 21.54 -24.90 8.21
C LYS A 279 22.64 -25.81 8.71
N ALA A 280 22.45 -26.38 9.89
CA ALA A 280 23.28 -27.42 10.44
C ALA A 280 23.53 -28.49 9.37
N GLU A 281 24.78 -28.63 8.97
CA GLU A 281 25.27 -29.90 8.47
C GLU A 281 25.07 -30.90 9.61
N SER A 282 24.11 -31.81 9.47
CA SER A 282 24.23 -33.10 10.13
C SER A 282 25.33 -33.86 9.41
N PRO A 283 26.46 -34.21 10.05
CA PRO A 283 27.26 -35.29 9.54
C PRO A 283 26.52 -36.59 9.88
N LEU A 284 26.32 -37.34 8.81
CA LEU A 284 25.95 -38.74 8.79
C LEU A 284 26.63 -39.56 9.89
N VAL A 285 25.81 -40.44 10.47
CA VAL A 285 26.10 -41.77 11.00
C VAL A 285 27.51 -42.30 10.63
N SER A 286 28.25 -42.67 11.67
CA SER A 286 29.11 -43.85 11.70
C SER A 286 29.05 -44.46 13.10
#